data_AF-A0A7R9W1D8-F1
#
_entry.id   AF-A0A7R9W1D8-F1
#
_cell.length_a   1.000
_cell.length_b   1.000
_cell.length_c   1.000
_cell.angle_alpha   90.00
_cell.angle_beta   90.00
_cell.angle_gamma   90.00
#
_symmetry.space_group_name_H-M   'P 1'
#
loop_
_entity.id
_entity.type
_entity.pdbx_description
1 polymer ?
#
loop_
_entity_poly.entity_id
_entity_poly.type
_entity_poly.pdbx_seq_one_letter_code
_entity_poly.pdbx_strand_id
1 'polypeptide(L)'
;APATRAVAVPRPAARVAVRKPAVIARAASPEGGIDSEKLMKDLQAKYDAIENKPQFFLTVGASLVGVWFSSVILSAVDHVPVIPKAFELVGLSYSLWFTYRYLLFKSSREELIKDVKTLKEKISGSE
;
A
#
# COMPACT_ATOMS: atom_id res chain seq x y z
N ALA A 1 -40.90 -63.21 71.34
CA ALA A 1 -39.74 -63.81 70.64
C ALA A 1 -39.47 -63.03 69.35
N PRO A 2 -38.21 -62.81 68.95
CA PRO A 2 -37.77 -61.62 68.20
C PRO A 2 -37.52 -61.91 66.70
N ALA A 3 -37.63 -60.89 65.84
CA ALA A 3 -37.02 -60.93 64.50
C ALA A 3 -36.70 -59.54 63.94
N THR A 4 -35.44 -59.16 64.12
CA THR A 4 -34.53 -58.60 63.09
C THR A 4 -34.91 -57.29 62.39
N ARG A 5 -34.31 -56.19 62.87
CA ARG A 5 -34.26 -54.87 62.23
C ARG A 5 -33.27 -54.91 61.04
N ALA A 6 -33.78 -54.79 59.82
CA ALA A 6 -32.97 -54.70 58.61
C ALA A 6 -32.29 -53.33 58.49
N VAL A 7 -30.98 -53.35 58.27
CA VAL A 7 -30.13 -52.20 57.95
C VAL A 7 -30.33 -51.85 56.47
N ALA A 8 -30.73 -50.61 56.18
CA ALA A 8 -30.78 -50.07 54.82
C ALA A 8 -29.74 -48.96 54.67
N VAL A 9 -28.66 -49.25 53.94
CA VAL A 9 -27.66 -48.27 53.51
C VAL A 9 -28.12 -47.65 52.18
N PRO A 10 -28.28 -46.33 52.07
CA PRO A 10 -28.53 -45.73 50.77
C PRO A 10 -27.27 -45.76 49.90
N ARG A 11 -27.41 -46.47 48.78
CA ARG A 11 -26.46 -46.59 47.65
C ARG A 11 -26.18 -45.20 47.05
N PRO A 12 -24.93 -44.83 46.73
CA PRO A 12 -24.65 -43.54 46.12
C PRO A 12 -25.18 -43.52 44.68
N ALA A 13 -26.16 -42.65 44.42
CA ALA A 13 -26.57 -42.33 43.07
C ALA A 13 -25.46 -41.49 42.42
N ALA A 14 -24.66 -42.12 41.57
CA ALA A 14 -23.69 -41.42 40.73
C ALA A 14 -24.44 -40.45 39.82
N ARG A 15 -24.43 -39.16 40.20
CA ARG A 15 -25.02 -38.09 39.40
C ARG A 15 -24.04 -37.79 38.26
N VAL A 16 -24.37 -38.27 37.05
CA VAL A 16 -23.62 -37.92 35.83
C VAL A 16 -23.77 -36.42 35.61
N ALA A 17 -22.72 -35.68 35.97
CA ALA A 17 -22.65 -34.24 35.73
C ALA A 17 -22.43 -34.00 34.24
N VAL A 18 -23.49 -33.60 33.54
CA VAL A 18 -23.42 -33.14 32.15
C VAL A 18 -22.61 -31.84 32.12
N ARG A 19 -21.33 -31.94 31.76
CA ARG A 19 -20.48 -30.77 31.48
C ARG A 19 -20.94 -30.14 30.16
N LYS A 20 -21.59 -28.98 30.23
CA LYS A 20 -21.80 -28.12 29.07
C LYS A 20 -20.45 -27.49 28.71
N PRO A 21 -19.97 -27.57 27.46
CA PRO A 21 -18.77 -26.83 27.07
C PRO A 21 -19.11 -25.34 27.11
N ALA A 22 -18.42 -24.60 27.97
CA ALA A 22 -18.40 -23.15 27.89
C ALA A 22 -17.61 -22.80 26.62
N VAL A 23 -18.34 -22.49 25.54
CA VAL A 23 -17.75 -21.80 24.40
C VAL A 23 -17.33 -20.44 24.93
N ILE A 24 -16.03 -20.28 25.21
CA ILE A 24 -15.44 -18.98 25.45
C ILE A 24 -15.49 -18.27 24.09
N ALA A 25 -16.61 -17.62 23.82
CA ALA A 25 -16.64 -16.55 22.86
C ALA A 25 -15.56 -15.58 23.30
N ARG A 26 -14.52 -15.46 22.49
CA ARG A 26 -13.54 -14.39 22.60
C ARG A 26 -14.35 -13.11 22.59
N ALA A 27 -14.53 -12.50 23.75
CA ALA A 27 -14.96 -11.13 23.83
C ALA A 27 -13.87 -10.34 23.08
N ALA A 28 -14.15 -10.05 21.81
CA ALA A 28 -13.84 -8.72 21.33
C ALA A 28 -14.45 -7.78 22.38
N SER A 29 -13.58 -7.09 23.12
CA SER A 29 -13.98 -6.13 24.13
C SER A 29 -15.11 -5.27 23.56
N PRO A 30 -16.29 -5.23 24.20
CA PRO A 30 -17.38 -4.37 23.77
C PRO A 30 -17.13 -2.99 24.38
N GLU A 31 -16.08 -2.29 23.91
CA GLU A 31 -15.92 -0.87 24.21
C GLU A 31 -16.31 -0.11 22.95
N GLY A 32 -17.62 0.04 22.80
CA GLY A 32 -18.24 0.94 21.83
C GLY A 32 -17.99 2.38 22.25
N GLY A 33 -16.78 2.85 22.00
CA GLY A 33 -16.35 4.22 22.20
C GLY A 33 -15.01 4.38 21.52
N ILE A 34 -14.90 5.34 20.60
CA ILE A 34 -13.60 5.72 20.07
C ILE A 34 -12.84 6.35 21.24
N ASP A 35 -12.00 5.56 21.92
CA ASP A 35 -11.07 6.03 22.95
C ASP A 35 -10.07 6.98 22.31
N SER A 36 -10.49 8.23 22.17
CA SER A 36 -9.79 9.27 21.43
C SER A 36 -8.44 9.56 22.06
N GLU A 37 -8.34 9.45 23.39
CA GLU A 37 -7.07 9.54 24.12
C GLU A 37 -6.12 8.37 23.82
N LYS A 38 -6.65 7.16 23.66
CA LYS A 38 -5.83 6.00 23.32
C LYS A 38 -5.35 6.09 21.87
N LEU A 39 -6.19 6.53 20.95
CA LEU A 39 -5.79 6.83 19.58
C LEU A 39 -4.74 7.94 19.51
N MET A 40 -4.93 9.04 20.23
CA MET A 40 -3.94 10.12 20.24
C MET A 40 -2.60 9.65 20.82
N LYS A 41 -2.61 8.85 21.90
CA LYS A 41 -1.38 8.27 22.46
C LYS A 41 -0.71 7.28 21.51
N ASP A 42 -1.48 6.44 20.83
CA ASP A 42 -0.96 5.49 19.83
C ASP A 42 -0.39 6.23 18.61
N LEU A 43 -1.05 7.30 18.13
CA LEU A 43 -0.56 8.16 17.03
C LEU A 43 0.71 8.92 17.43
N GLN A 44 0.76 9.45 18.64
CA GLN A 44 1.94 10.14 19.16
C GLN A 44 3.13 9.18 19.32
N ALA A 45 2.89 7.98 19.85
CA ALA A 45 3.90 6.93 19.95
C ALA A 45 4.43 6.52 18.55
N LYS A 46 3.55 6.44 17.55
CA LYS A 46 3.95 6.18 16.16
C LYS A 46 4.72 7.35 15.54
N TYR A 47 4.32 8.58 15.83
CA TYR A 47 5.03 9.77 15.36
C TYR A 47 6.44 9.89 15.96
N ASP A 48 6.60 9.61 17.25
CA ASP A 48 7.91 9.65 17.91
C ASP A 48 8.78 8.43 17.59
N ALA A 49 8.17 7.26 17.30
CA ALA A 49 8.88 6.10 16.79
C ALA A 49 9.39 6.25 15.35
N ILE A 50 8.94 7.28 14.61
CA ILE A 50 9.53 7.64 13.31
C ILE A 50 10.83 8.38 13.59
N GLU A 51 11.93 7.63 13.68
CA GLU A 51 13.27 8.19 13.88
C GLU A 51 13.67 9.17 12.75
N ASN A 52 13.22 8.91 11.52
CA ASN A 52 13.50 9.74 10.35
C ASN A 52 12.42 10.80 10.10
N LYS A 53 12.20 11.68 11.08
CA LYS A 53 11.32 12.85 10.97
C LYS A 53 11.47 13.63 9.65
N PRO A 54 12.69 13.95 9.13
CA PRO A 54 12.81 14.63 7.84
C PRO A 54 12.28 13.81 6.65
N GLN A 55 12.44 12.49 6.65
CA GLN A 55 11.91 11.62 5.59
C GLN A 55 10.37 11.58 5.61
N PHE A 56 9.78 11.58 6.80
CA PHE A 56 8.33 11.65 6.95
C PHE A 56 7.77 12.98 6.42
N PHE A 57 8.37 14.11 6.80
CA PHE A 57 7.98 15.42 6.27
C PHE A 57 8.17 15.54 4.76
N LEU A 58 9.28 14.99 4.23
CA LEU A 58 9.49 14.93 2.78
C LEU A 58 8.44 14.09 2.08
N THR A 59 8.10 12.93 2.63
CA THR A 59 7.10 12.04 2.03
C THR A 59 5.71 12.67 2.08
N VAL A 60 5.30 13.22 3.23
CA VAL A 60 4.01 13.89 3.39
C VAL A 60 3.94 15.16 2.54
N GLY A 61 5.01 15.97 2.55
CA GLY A 61 5.12 17.16 1.71
C GLY A 61 5.07 16.82 0.22
N ALA A 62 5.83 15.82 -0.23
CA ALA A 62 5.80 15.35 -1.62
C ALA A 62 4.44 14.78 -2.01
N SER A 63 3.74 14.10 -1.08
CA SER A 63 2.38 13.61 -1.31
C SER A 63 1.41 14.76 -1.52
N LEU A 64 1.47 15.80 -0.69
CA LEU A 64 0.64 17.00 -0.82
C LEU A 64 0.95 17.78 -2.11
N VAL A 65 2.23 17.99 -2.41
CA VAL A 65 2.66 18.62 -3.66
C VAL A 65 2.23 17.77 -4.86
N GLY A 66 2.30 16.45 -4.77
CA GLY A 66 1.84 15.54 -5.81
C GLY A 66 0.34 15.65 -6.06
N VAL A 67 -0.48 15.73 -5.00
CA VAL A 67 -1.94 15.95 -5.11
C VAL A 67 -2.23 17.33 -5.70
N TRP A 68 -1.55 18.39 -5.25
CA TRP A 68 -1.69 19.73 -5.80
C TRP A 68 -1.29 19.78 -7.28
N PHE A 69 -0.15 19.21 -7.63
CA PHE A 69 0.36 19.16 -9.00
C PHE A 69 -0.55 18.34 -9.91
N SER A 70 -1.07 17.21 -9.43
CA SER A 70 -2.10 16.44 -10.14
C SER A 70 -3.35 17.29 -10.38
N SER A 71 -3.80 18.06 -9.39
CA SER A 71 -4.91 19.01 -9.57
C SER A 71 -4.59 20.10 -10.59
N VAL A 72 -3.35 20.60 -10.65
CA VAL A 72 -2.90 21.56 -11.66
C VAL A 72 -2.94 20.94 -13.06
N ILE A 73 -2.52 19.68 -13.21
CA ILE A 73 -2.62 18.96 -14.48
C ILE A 73 -4.08 18.78 -14.89
N LEU A 74 -4.95 18.30 -14.01
CA LEU A 74 -6.37 18.12 -14.31
C LEU A 74 -7.04 19.46 -14.67
N SER A 75 -6.74 20.53 -13.92
CA SER A 75 -7.22 21.88 -14.23
C SER A 75 -6.68 22.39 -15.56
N ALA A 76 -5.45 22.03 -15.92
CA ALA A 76 -4.89 22.33 -17.23
C ALA A 76 -5.58 21.54 -18.34
N VAL A 77 -5.97 20.28 -18.12
CA VAL A 77 -6.67 19.50 -19.16
C VAL A 77 -7.97 20.18 -19.59
N ASP A 78 -8.75 20.71 -18.65
CA ASP A 78 -10.03 21.36 -18.97
C ASP A 78 -9.87 22.78 -19.55
N HIS A 79 -8.72 23.43 -19.35
CA HIS A 79 -8.50 24.84 -19.73
C HIS A 79 -7.37 25.10 -20.76
N VAL A 80 -6.57 24.11 -21.13
CA VAL A 80 -5.27 24.36 -21.80
C VAL A 80 -5.22 23.74 -23.20
N PRO A 81 -5.56 24.51 -24.26
CA PRO A 81 -5.26 24.17 -25.66
C PRO A 81 -3.74 24.22 -25.97
N VAL A 82 -2.89 24.43 -24.97
CA VAL A 82 -1.44 24.64 -25.10
C VAL A 82 -0.64 23.34 -24.91
N ILE A 83 -1.18 22.30 -24.28
CA ILE A 83 -0.52 20.98 -24.16
C ILE A 83 -0.18 20.42 -25.56
N PRO A 84 -1.12 20.41 -26.54
CA PRO A 84 -0.80 20.00 -27.90
C PRO A 84 0.34 20.82 -28.50
N LYS A 85 0.34 22.14 -28.29
CA LYS A 85 1.36 23.06 -28.83
C LYS A 85 2.70 22.96 -28.13
N ALA A 86 2.73 22.66 -26.83
CA ALA A 86 3.94 22.41 -26.08
C ALA A 86 4.57 21.07 -26.50
N PHE A 87 3.77 20.01 -26.64
CA PHE A 87 4.26 18.73 -27.18
C PHE A 87 4.71 18.85 -28.64
N GLU A 88 4.04 19.67 -29.46
CA GLU A 88 4.46 19.98 -30.83
C GLU A 88 5.80 20.73 -30.83
N LEU A 89 5.99 21.72 -29.97
CA LEU A 89 7.25 22.47 -29.85
C LEU A 89 8.39 21.60 -29.31
N VAL A 90 8.12 20.76 -28.30
CA VAL A 90 9.10 19.80 -27.74
C VAL A 90 9.47 18.79 -28.81
N GLY A 91 8.49 18.24 -29.53
CA GLY A 91 8.71 17.31 -30.63
C GLY A 91 9.54 17.94 -31.73
N LEU A 92 9.20 19.14 -32.19
CA LEU A 92 9.96 19.88 -33.20
C LEU A 92 11.39 20.17 -32.72
N SER A 93 11.57 20.66 -31.50
CA SER A 93 12.89 20.96 -30.94
C SER A 93 13.76 19.71 -30.90
N TYR A 94 13.20 18.60 -30.41
CA TYR A 94 13.91 17.34 -30.31
C TYR A 94 14.20 16.73 -31.68
N SER A 95 13.26 16.81 -32.63
CA SER A 95 13.47 16.37 -34.01
C SER A 95 14.58 17.17 -34.69
N LEU A 96 14.61 18.49 -34.53
CA LEU A 96 15.70 19.32 -35.08
C LEU A 96 17.06 18.95 -34.46
N TRP A 97 17.13 18.85 -33.13
CA TRP A 97 18.35 18.48 -32.42
C TRP A 97 18.83 17.07 -32.80
N PHE A 98 17.92 16.10 -32.83
CA PHE A 98 18.22 14.71 -33.19
C PHE A 98 18.73 14.61 -34.62
N THR A 99 18.08 15.31 -35.55
CA THR A 99 18.50 15.33 -36.96
C THR A 99 19.91 15.91 -37.08
N TYR A 100 20.16 17.05 -36.45
CA TYR A 100 21.49 17.67 -36.44
C TYR A 100 22.57 16.77 -35.79
N ARG A 101 22.26 16.15 -34.65
CA ARG A 101 23.21 15.38 -33.85
C ARG A 101 23.48 13.97 -34.40
N TYR A 102 22.49 13.30 -34.97
CA TYR A 102 22.58 11.88 -35.34
C TYR A 102 22.49 11.60 -36.84
N LEU A 103 21.80 12.44 -37.63
CA LEU A 103 21.66 12.19 -39.07
C LEU A 103 22.72 12.90 -39.92
N LEU A 104 23.19 14.09 -39.53
CA LEU A 104 24.17 14.83 -40.34
C LEU A 104 25.57 14.22 -40.22
N PHE A 105 25.98 13.80 -39.03
CA PHE A 105 27.32 13.28 -38.78
C PHE A 105 27.41 11.78 -39.04
N LYS A 106 28.42 11.36 -39.80
CA LYS A 106 28.60 9.96 -40.21
C LYS A 106 28.82 9.04 -39.00
N SER A 107 29.67 9.45 -38.05
CA SER A 107 29.94 8.69 -36.82
C SER A 107 28.68 8.49 -35.99
N SER A 108 27.83 9.51 -35.89
CA SER A 108 26.60 9.45 -35.09
C SER A 108 25.49 8.63 -35.76
N ARG A 109 25.52 8.47 -37.09
CA ARG A 109 24.66 7.52 -37.81
C ARG A 109 25.00 6.07 -37.46
N GLU A 110 26.28 5.74 -37.35
CA GLU A 110 26.70 4.39 -36.96
C GLU A 110 26.39 4.09 -35.49
N GLU A 111 26.53 5.07 -34.59
CA GLU A 111 26.07 4.96 -33.20
C GLU A 111 24.57 4.64 -33.15
N LEU A 112 23.75 5.42 -33.86
CA LEU A 112 22.31 5.23 -33.86
C LEU A 112 21.87 3.85 -34.37
N ILE A 113 22.50 3.35 -35.45
CA ILE A 113 22.19 2.01 -35.98
C ILE A 113 22.54 0.91 -34.98
N LYS A 114 23.68 1.05 -34.28
CA LYS A 114 24.07 0.11 -33.22
C LYS A 114 23.08 0.15 -32.07
N ASP A 115 22.72 1.34 -31.60
CA ASP A 115 21.77 1.52 -30.51
C ASP A 115 20.40 0.93 -30.84
N VAL A 116 19.90 1.17 -32.07
CA VAL A 116 18.64 0.58 -32.54
C VAL A 116 18.72 -0.95 -32.60
N LYS A 117 19.83 -1.52 -33.07
CA LYS A 117 20.02 -2.97 -33.13
C LYS A 117 20.02 -3.59 -31.73
N THR A 118 20.79 -3.01 -30.80
CA THR A 118 20.84 -3.45 -29.40
C THR A 118 19.49 -3.31 -28.72
N LEU A 119 18.77 -2.21 -28.97
CA LEU A 119 17.44 -2.01 -28.41
C LEU A 119 16.42 -3.02 -28.98
N LYS A 120 16.52 -3.33 -30.27
CA LYS A 120 15.69 -4.35 -30.91
C LYS A 120 15.94 -5.74 -30.31
N GLU A 121 17.21 -6.13 -30.13
CA GLU A 121 17.59 -7.41 -29.51
C GLU A 121 17.05 -7.51 -28.07
N LYS A 122 17.18 -6.43 -27.29
CA LYS A 122 16.63 -6.34 -25.92
C LYS A 122 15.11 -6.48 -25.86
N ILE A 123 14.39 -5.91 -26.82
CA ILE A 123 12.91 -5.94 -26.83
C ILE A 123 12.38 -7.26 -27.39
N SER A 124 13.02 -7.84 -28.41
CA SER A 124 12.60 -9.14 -28.96
C SER A 124 13.00 -10.33 -28.10
N GLY A 125 13.76 -10.11 -27.01
CA GLY A 125 14.19 -11.18 -26.10
C GLY A 125 15.12 -12.20 -26.77
N SER A 126 15.71 -11.83 -27.91
CA SER A 126 16.72 -12.62 -28.60
C SER A 126 18.09 -12.20 -28.10
N GLU A 127 18.34 -12.52 -26.83
CA GLU A 127 19.70 -12.67 -26.31
C GLU A 127 20.17 -14.11 -26.55
#